data_AF-A0A5N3P5F3-F1
#
_entry.id   AF-A0A5N3P5F3-F1
#
_cell.length_a   1.000
_cell.length_b   1.000
_cell.length_c   1.000
_cell.angle_alpha   90.00
_cell.angle_beta   90.00
_cell.angle_gamma   90.00
#
_symmetry.space_group_name_H-M   'P 1'
#
loop_
_entity.id
_entity.type
_entity.pdbx_description
1 polymer ?
#
loop_
_entity_poly.entity_id
_entity_poly.type
_entity_poly.pdbx_seq_one_letter_code
_entity_poly.pdbx_strand_id
1 'polypeptide(L)' 'MSVRLEDIRIVHRIVGTKHVFTSPDVPELHISHADEAIAYSNIQPALDVLEQVRNRVKARETLQYRIRERSVA' A
#
# COMPACT_ATOMS: atom_id res chain seq x y z
N MET A 1 8.52 7.10 -4.43
CA MET A 1 8.07 8.46 -4.12
C MET A 1 7.06 8.24 -3.03
N SER A 2 7.43 8.57 -1.80
CA SER A 2 6.75 8.04 -0.63
C SER A 2 5.33 8.59 -0.55
N VAL A 3 4.34 7.69 -0.51
CA VAL A 3 2.93 8.06 -0.43
C VAL A 3 2.65 8.45 1.01
N ARG A 4 2.34 9.73 1.22
CA ARG A 4 2.01 10.23 2.54
C ARG A 4 0.52 10.13 2.79
N LEU A 5 0.16 9.92 4.06
CA LEU A 5 -1.22 9.92 4.52
C LEU A 5 -1.98 11.20 4.15
N GLU A 6 -1.31 12.35 4.18
CA GLU A 6 -1.86 13.67 3.86
C GLU A 6 -2.24 13.85 2.38
N ASP A 7 -1.65 13.03 1.50
CA ASP A 7 -1.83 13.13 0.04
C ASP A 7 -2.92 12.19 -0.49
N ILE A 8 -3.54 11.37 0.36
CA ILE A 8 -4.51 10.36 -0.06
C ILE A 8 -5.85 10.49 0.66
N ARG A 9 -6.92 10.13 -0.03
CA ARG A 9 -8.24 10.10 0.58
C ARG A 9 -8.38 8.86 1.44
N ILE A 10 -8.67 9.05 2.71
CA ILE A 10 -8.98 7.97 3.65
C ILE A 10 -10.48 7.95 3.90
N VAL A 11 -11.05 6.76 3.75
CA VAL A 11 -12.45 6.47 4.07
C VAL A 11 -12.48 5.67 5.35
N HIS A 12 -13.11 6.23 6.38
CA HIS A 12 -13.35 5.56 7.65
C HIS A 12 -14.78 5.04 7.72
N ARG A 13 -14.94 3.78 8.14
CA ARG A 13 -16.24 3.14 8.37
C ARG A 13 -16.18 2.29 9.62
N ILE A 14 -17.31 2.14 10.31
CA ILE A 14 -17.46 1.20 11.41
C ILE A 14 -18.21 -0.02 10.88
N VAL A 15 -17.64 -1.21 11.04
CA VAL A 15 -18.23 -2.49 10.61
C VAL A 15 -18.27 -3.44 11.80
N GLY A 16 -19.47 -3.69 12.31
CA GLY A 16 -19.66 -4.40 13.57
C GLY A 16 -19.01 -3.63 14.72
N THR A 17 -18.02 -4.22 15.38
CA THR A 17 -17.25 -3.62 16.48
C THR A 17 -15.88 -3.09 16.06
N LYS A 18 -15.60 -3.01 14.75
CA LYS A 18 -14.28 -2.61 14.23
C LYS A 18 -14.35 -1.30 13.46
N HIS A 19 -13.31 -0.49 13.64
CA HIS A 19 -13.00 0.66 12.81
C HIS A 19 -12.21 0.19 11.60
N VAL A 20 -12.70 0.51 10.40
CA VAL A 20 -12.14 0.11 9.13
C VAL A 20 -11.72 1.35 8.35
N PHE A 21 -10.46 1.40 7.94
CA PHE A 21 -9.88 2.45 7.13
C PHE A 21 -9.47 1.88 5.77
N THR A 22 -9.95 2.51 4.70
CA THR A 22 -9.63 2.17 3.31
C THR A 22 -9.33 3.42 2.49
N SER A 23 -8.76 3.27 1.29
CA SER A 23 -8.54 4.40 0.38
C SER A 23 -8.95 4.06 -1.05
N PRO A 24 -9.70 4.93 -1.75
CA PRO A 24 -9.93 4.77 -3.20
C PRO A 24 -8.68 5.04 -4.03
N ASP A 25 -7.73 5.83 -3.51
CA ASP A 25 -6.47 6.16 -4.19
C ASP A 25 -5.44 5.03 -4.03
N VAL A 26 -5.57 4.24 -2.96
CA VAL A 26 -4.80 3.03 -2.71
C VAL A 26 -5.76 1.87 -2.42
N PRO A 27 -6.32 1.21 -3.45
CA PRO A 27 -7.31 0.15 -3.29
C PRO A 27 -6.82 -1.04 -2.44
N GLU A 28 -5.52 -1.26 -2.37
CA GLU A 28 -4.89 -2.31 -1.56
C GLU A 28 -4.81 -1.95 -0.07
N LEU A 29 -5.07 -0.69 0.30
CA LEU A 29 -5.08 -0.25 1.70
C LEU A 29 -6.38 -0.69 2.37
N HIS A 30 -6.25 -1.61 3.32
CA HIS A 30 -7.33 -2.04 4.19
C HIS A 30 -6.80 -2.29 5.61
N ILE A 31 -7.29 -1.50 6.56
CA ILE A 31 -6.93 -1.64 7.98
C ILE A 31 -8.20 -1.80 8.78
N SER A 32 -8.27 -2.83 9.62
CA SER A 32 -9.39 -3.03 10.53
C SER A 32 -8.88 -3.32 11.94
N HIS A 33 -9.41 -2.60 12.93
CA HIS A 33 -9.08 -2.81 14.33
C HIS A 33 -10.26 -2.42 15.23
N ALA A 34 -10.34 -2.98 16.44
CA ALA A 34 -11.42 -2.65 17.38
C ALA A 34 -11.27 -1.23 17.97
N ASP A 35 -10.03 -0.78 18.13
CA ASP A 35 -9.66 0.56 18.57
C ASP A 35 -9.34 1.46 17.36
N GLU A 36 -10.00 2.61 17.28
CA GLU A 36 -9.82 3.60 16.22
C GLU A 36 -8.41 4.18 16.15
N ALA A 37 -7.83 4.57 17.28
CA ALA A 37 -6.54 5.22 17.33
C ALA A 37 -5.45 4.27 16.84
N ILE A 38 -5.55 2.99 17.22
CA ILE A 38 -4.65 1.93 16.73
C ILE A 38 -4.84 1.71 15.23
N ALA A 39 -6.08 1.65 14.75
CA ALA A 39 -6.36 1.50 13.32
C ALA A 39 -5.76 2.67 12.52
N TYR A 40 -5.93 3.89 13.01
CA TYR A 40 -5.44 5.11 12.36
C TYR A 40 -3.90 5.17 12.37
N SER A 41 -3.25 4.86 13.50
CA SER A 41 -1.79 4.85 13.59
C SER A 41 -1.13 3.83 12.66
N ASN A 42 -1.85 2.79 12.26
CA ASN A 42 -1.36 1.75 11.35
C ASN A 42 -1.45 2.15 9.87
N ILE A 43 -2.09 3.28 9.52
CA ILE A 43 -2.25 3.68 8.11
C ILE A 43 -0.91 3.98 7.45
N GLN A 44 -0.08 4.86 8.03
CA GLN A 44 1.20 5.21 7.42
C GLN A 44 2.15 4.01 7.31
N PRO A 45 2.33 3.16 8.36
CA PRO A 45 3.10 1.93 8.24
C PRO A 45 2.62 1.00 7.11
N ALA A 46 1.30 0.87 6.92
CA ALA A 46 0.75 0.05 5.84
C ALA A 46 1.07 0.63 4.45
N LEU A 47 1.00 1.96 4.29
CA LEU A 47 1.39 2.64 3.05
C LEU A 47 2.88 2.40 2.73
N ASP A 48 3.75 2.50 3.73
CA ASP A 48 5.18 2.28 3.56
C ASP A 48 5.48 0.85 3.09
N VAL A 49 4.79 -0.15 3.66
CA VAL A 49 4.90 -1.55 3.24
C VAL A 49 4.41 -1.74 1.80
N LEU A 50 3.26 -1.16 1.45
CA LEU A 50 2.72 -1.23 0.10
C LEU A 50 3.67 -0.60 -0.93
N GLU A 51 4.30 0.53 -0.60
CA GLU A 51 5.32 1.13 -1.46
C GLU A 51 6.53 0.20 -1.65
N GLN A 52 7.03 -0.41 -0.57
CA GLN A 52 8.15 -1.36 -0.65
C GLN A 52 7.82 -2.55 -1.55
N VAL A 53 6.61 -3.12 -1.42
CA VAL A 53 6.16 -4.23 -2.26
C VAL A 53 6.10 -3.81 -3.72
N ARG A 54 5.48 -2.66 -4.04
CA ARG A 54 5.41 -2.13 -5.41
C ARG A 54 6.79 -1.91 -6.02
N ASN A 55 7.73 -1.37 -5.25
CA ASN A 55 9.11 -1.14 -5.70
C ASN A 55 9.85 -2.46 -5.98
N ARG A 56 9.65 -3.49 -5.16
CA ARG A 56 10.23 -4.83 -5.39
C ARG A 56 9.71 -5.47 -6.68
N VAL A 57 8.41 -5.36 -6.95
CA VAL A 57 7.81 -5.89 -8.18
C VAL A 57 8.41 -5.19 -9.40
N LYS A 58 8.46 -3.85 -9.41
CA LYS A 58 9.05 -3.07 -10.53
C LYS A 58 10.53 -3.41 -10.77
N ALA A 59 11.31 -3.58 -9.70
CA ALA A 59 12.71 -3.96 -9.81
C ALA A 59 12.87 -5.33 -10.48
N ARG A 60 12.00 -6.30 -10.13
CA ARG A 60 12.00 -7.64 -10.74
C ARG A 60 11.66 -7.59 -12.23
N GLU A 61 10.66 -6.83 -12.63
CA GLU A 61 10.26 -6.67 -14.04
C GLU A 61 11.40 -6.06 -14.87
N THR A 62 12.05 -5.02 -14.33
CA THR A 62 13.18 -4.34 -15.00
C THR A 62 14.36 -5.29 -15.22
N LEU A 63 14.67 -6.15 -14.24
CA LEU A 63 15.73 -7.14 -14.37
C LEU A 63 15.39 -8.22 -15.41
N GLN A 64 14.15 -8.70 -15.43
CA GLN A 64 13.70 -9.70 -16.41
C GLN A 64 13.75 -9.15 -17.84
N TYR A 65 13.34 -7.90 -18.04
CA TYR A 65 13.42 -7.23 -19.33
C TYR A 65 14.88 -7.14 -19.83
N ARG A 66 15.81 -6.68 -18.99
CA ARG A 66 17.24 -6.61 -19.36
C ARG A 66 17.86 -7.97 -19.67
N ILE A 67 17.51 -9.01 -18.90
CA ILE A 67 18.01 -10.38 -19.16
C ILE A 67 17.50 -10.85 -20.52
N ARG A 68 16.21 -10.62 -20.83
CA ARG A 68 15.61 -11.01 -22.11
C ARG A 68 16.26 -10.31 -23.30
N GLU A 69 16.50 -9.00 -23.24
CA GLU A 69 17.18 -8.27 -24.32
C GLU A 69 18.62 -8.76 -24.55
N ARG A 70 19.34 -9.12 -23.48
CA ARG A 70 20.71 -9.64 -23.56
C ARG A 70 20.79 -11.08 -24.07
N SER A 71 19.71 -11.85 -24.00
CA SER A 71 19.65 -13.23 -24.47
C SER A 71 19.18 -13.35 -25.93
N VAL A 72 18.72 -12.25 -26.55
CA VAL A 72 18.22 -12.22 -27.93
C VAL A 72 19.20 -11.53 -28.89
N ALA A 73 20.23 -10.85 -28.37
CA ALA A 73 21.37 -10.33 -29.12
C ALA A 73 22.51 -11.35 -29.18
#